data_AF-A0A8K0VEE0-F1
#
_entry.id   AF-A0A8K0VEE0-F1
#
_cell.length_a   1.000
_cell.length_b   1.000
_cell.length_c   1.000
_cell.angle_alpha   90.00
_cell.angle_beta   90.00
_cell.angle_gamma   90.00
#
_symmetry.space_group_name_H-M   'P 1'
#
loop_
_entity.id
_entity.type
_entity.pdbx_description
1 polymer ?
#
loop_
_entity_poly.entity_id
_entity_poly.type
_entity_poly.pdbx_seq_one_letter_code
_entity_poly.pdbx_strand_id
1 'polypeptide(L)'
;MPLNQPGTGLAILAKPLVNSIVIGTISLRVFPSWTSLILTYLLLLIGLGIFMTTRHIQMVRRRIEKVAKHGLKVARDQSLDYYLFVLGSGGHTKEMLMMMDDGYCKFENFHRRYLISSNDRMSKNHCEDYEAELKALCEAKGEDPGTWDSCIVTRARGVHQPLWSTPSTALLSILDIFPVLWTPPANKVGGRLCYPTHIFSNGPATGFFVGLAVHLLKMFYYVPEDYMQFVYIESWARISTLSLTGKLFHYTGLADIFLVQHEDVAAKYNVDNAGEMVFNSRRPE
;
A
#
# COMPACT_ATOMS: atom_id res chain seq x y z
N MET A 1 -14.58 -14.43 -35.25
CA MET A 1 -15.41 -13.21 -35.44
C MET A 1 -16.85 -13.59 -35.14
N PRO A 2 -17.48 -12.94 -34.15
CA PRO A 2 -18.20 -11.70 -34.44
C PRO A 2 -17.74 -10.52 -33.58
N LEU A 3 -18.30 -9.36 -33.91
CA LEU A 3 -17.80 -8.02 -33.67
C LEU A 3 -17.80 -7.56 -32.20
N ASN A 4 -16.70 -6.88 -31.88
CA ASN A 4 -16.47 -5.99 -30.76
C ASN A 4 -17.51 -4.84 -30.76
N GLN A 5 -18.30 -4.68 -29.70
CA GLN A 5 -19.09 -3.46 -29.46
C GLN A 5 -18.30 -2.50 -28.57
N PRO A 6 -18.10 -1.23 -28.98
CA PRO A 6 -17.50 -0.20 -28.14
C PRO A 6 -18.62 0.56 -27.41
N GLY A 7 -18.86 0.26 -26.13
CA GLY A 7 -20.06 0.80 -25.47
C GLY A 7 -20.05 0.89 -23.95
N THR A 8 -18.89 0.92 -23.28
CA THR A 8 -18.85 0.93 -21.80
C THR A 8 -17.92 1.96 -21.15
N GLY A 9 -17.19 2.77 -21.93
CA GLY A 9 -16.37 3.86 -21.36
C GLY A 9 -17.14 5.15 -21.07
N LEU A 10 -18.06 5.54 -21.95
CA LEU A 10 -18.81 6.80 -21.86
C LEU A 10 -19.89 6.80 -20.75
N ALA A 11 -20.49 5.63 -20.46
CA ALA A 11 -21.53 5.52 -19.43
C ALA A 11 -20.98 5.65 -17.99
N ILE A 12 -19.71 5.31 -17.77
CA ILE A 12 -19.06 5.39 -16.45
C ILE A 12 -18.70 6.84 -16.10
N LEU A 13 -18.34 7.66 -17.11
CA LEU A 13 -18.07 9.10 -16.93
C LEU A 13 -19.33 9.98 -16.97
N ALA A 14 -20.42 9.53 -17.61
CA ALA A 14 -21.66 10.31 -17.69
C ALA A 14 -22.36 10.48 -16.33
N LYS A 15 -22.35 9.46 -15.47
CA LYS A 15 -23.00 9.50 -14.15
C LYS A 15 -22.43 10.57 -13.19
N PRO A 16 -21.10 10.65 -12.97
CA PRO A 16 -20.54 11.71 -12.13
C PRO A 16 -20.69 13.09 -12.75
N LEU A 17 -20.65 13.21 -14.08
CA LEU A 17 -20.84 14.49 -14.78
C LEU A 17 -22.28 15.02 -14.59
N VAL A 18 -23.28 14.17 -14.78
CA VAL A 18 -24.69 14.52 -14.55
C VAL A 18 -24.94 14.87 -13.08
N ASN A 19 -24.40 14.09 -12.13
CA ASN A 19 -24.50 14.42 -10.71
C ASN A 19 -23.85 15.77 -10.38
N SER A 20 -22.71 16.09 -10.99
CA SER A 20 -22.01 17.37 -10.77
C SER A 20 -22.82 18.56 -11.32
N ILE A 21 -23.48 18.39 -12.47
CA ILE A 21 -24.37 19.40 -13.07
C ILE A 21 -25.64 19.57 -12.21
N VAL A 22 -26.21 18.48 -11.69
CA VAL A 22 -27.37 18.52 -10.79
C VAL A 22 -27.02 19.23 -9.47
N ILE A 23 -25.87 18.91 -8.87
CA ILE A 23 -25.39 19.59 -7.65
C ILE A 23 -25.12 21.07 -7.93
N GLY A 24 -24.51 21.41 -9.07
CA GLY A 24 -24.25 22.79 -9.48
C GLY A 24 -25.54 23.60 -9.70
N THR A 25 -26.55 23.01 -10.34
CA THR A 25 -27.85 23.66 -10.60
C THR A 25 -28.70 23.80 -9.34
N ILE A 26 -28.66 22.83 -8.42
CA ILE A 26 -29.28 22.95 -7.10
C ILE A 26 -28.58 24.04 -6.27
N SER A 27 -27.25 24.08 -6.28
CA SER A 27 -26.48 25.08 -5.54
C SER A 27 -26.78 26.50 -6.04
N LEU A 28 -26.89 26.72 -7.35
CA LEU A 28 -27.27 28.01 -7.94
C LEU A 28 -28.70 28.44 -7.62
N ARG A 29 -29.63 27.49 -7.41
CA ARG A 29 -31.01 27.78 -7.03
C ARG A 29 -31.17 28.08 -5.53
N VAL A 30 -30.38 27.44 -4.68
CA VAL A 30 -30.42 27.62 -3.22
C VAL A 30 -29.61 28.84 -2.78
N PHE A 31 -28.56 29.19 -3.52
CA PHE A 31 -27.65 30.29 -3.22
C PHE A 31 -27.60 31.28 -4.39
N PRO A 32 -28.52 32.27 -4.46
CA PRO A 32 -28.61 33.20 -5.58
C PRO A 32 -27.41 34.17 -5.68
N SER A 33 -26.58 34.27 -4.64
CA SER A 33 -25.36 35.07 -4.64
C SER A 33 -24.10 34.19 -4.74
N TRP A 34 -23.16 34.60 -5.57
CA TRP A 34 -21.82 33.99 -5.67
C TRP A 34 -21.10 33.94 -4.31
N THR A 35 -21.36 34.93 -3.44
CA THR A 35 -20.81 34.95 -2.07
C THR A 35 -21.32 33.78 -1.23
N SER A 36 -22.58 33.39 -1.37
CA SER A 36 -23.17 32.27 -0.64
C SER A 36 -22.65 30.92 -1.15
N LEU A 37 -22.38 30.80 -2.45
CA LEU A 37 -21.71 29.63 -3.03
C LEU A 37 -20.27 29.47 -2.52
N ILE A 38 -19.48 30.54 -2.54
CA ILE A 38 -18.11 30.55 -2.03
C ILE A 38 -18.09 30.19 -0.55
N LEU A 39 -18.97 30.83 0.24
CA LEU A 39 -19.06 30.55 1.67
C LEU A 39 -19.45 29.10 1.96
N THR A 40 -20.41 28.54 1.21
CA THR A 40 -20.82 27.14 1.35
C THR A 40 -19.68 26.18 1.03
N TYR A 41 -18.96 26.40 -0.07
CA TYR A 41 -17.81 25.58 -0.42
C TYR A 41 -16.68 25.69 0.61
N LEU A 42 -16.43 26.91 1.12
CA LEU A 42 -15.46 27.13 2.19
C LEU A 42 -15.85 26.38 3.48
N LEU A 43 -17.12 26.44 3.88
CA LEU A 43 -17.64 25.70 5.04
C LEU A 43 -17.50 24.18 4.85
N LEU A 44 -17.76 23.67 3.64
CA LEU A 44 -17.56 22.26 3.32
C LEU A 44 -16.09 21.86 3.40
N LEU A 45 -15.16 22.69 2.90
CA LEU A 45 -13.72 22.43 3.02
C LEU A 45 -13.24 22.45 4.47
N ILE A 46 -13.75 23.39 5.28
CA ILE A 46 -13.44 23.46 6.71
C ILE A 46 -13.99 22.21 7.42
N GLY A 47 -15.24 21.85 7.16
CA GLY A 47 -15.87 20.66 7.71
C GLY A 47 -15.12 19.38 7.32
N LEU A 48 -14.70 19.27 6.07
CA LEU A 48 -13.85 18.18 5.59
C LEU A 48 -12.50 18.17 6.32
N GLY A 49 -11.84 19.32 6.49
CA GLY A 49 -10.59 19.42 7.24
C GLY A 49 -10.72 18.95 8.70
N ILE A 50 -11.80 19.36 9.38
CA ILE A 50 -12.10 18.93 10.75
C ILE A 50 -12.36 17.41 10.77
N PHE A 51 -13.15 16.88 9.84
CA PHE A 51 -13.40 15.45 9.73
C PHE A 51 -12.09 14.66 9.51
N MET A 52 -11.27 15.07 8.55
CA MET A 52 -10.02 14.38 8.20
C MET A 52 -9.04 14.39 9.37
N THR A 53 -8.88 15.53 10.05
CA THR A 53 -7.97 15.66 11.21
C THR A 53 -8.45 14.87 12.42
N THR A 54 -9.74 14.99 12.77
CA THR A 54 -10.32 14.22 13.90
C THR A 54 -10.23 12.72 13.64
N ARG A 55 -10.55 12.27 12.42
CA ARG A 55 -10.47 10.87 12.04
C ARG A 55 -9.03 10.36 12.03
N HIS A 56 -8.10 11.13 11.49
CA HIS A 56 -6.67 10.81 11.53
C HIS A 56 -6.18 10.60 12.97
N ILE A 57 -6.46 11.56 13.85
CA ILE A 57 -6.08 11.48 15.28
C ILE A 57 -6.72 10.26 15.96
N GLN A 58 -7.99 9.98 15.69
CA GLN A 58 -8.67 8.80 16.23
C GLN A 58 -8.01 7.49 15.77
N MET A 59 -7.68 7.36 14.48
CA MET A 59 -7.02 6.16 13.95
C MET A 59 -5.64 5.96 14.58
N VAL A 60 -4.82 7.02 14.64
CA VAL A 60 -3.48 6.94 15.25
C VAL A 60 -3.57 6.59 16.73
N ARG A 61 -4.48 7.19 17.49
CA ARG A 61 -4.69 6.85 18.92
C ARG A 61 -5.13 5.41 19.11
N ARG A 62 -6.12 4.93 18.33
CA ARG A 62 -6.60 3.54 18.40
C ARG A 62 -5.49 2.53 18.11
N ARG A 63 -4.61 2.82 17.15
CA ARG A 63 -3.44 1.99 16.85
C ARG A 63 -2.51 1.88 18.05
N ILE A 64 -2.12 3.01 18.63
CA ILE A 64 -1.26 3.06 19.83
C ILE A 64 -1.90 2.28 20.98
N GLU A 65 -3.19 2.46 21.23
CA GLU A 65 -3.92 1.70 22.25
C GLU A 65 -3.98 0.20 21.96
N LYS A 66 -4.18 -0.21 20.70
CA LYS A 66 -4.19 -1.62 20.30
C LYS A 66 -2.84 -2.27 20.58
N VAL A 67 -1.75 -1.62 20.18
CA VAL A 67 -0.37 -2.10 20.43
C VAL A 67 -0.11 -2.18 21.94
N ALA A 68 -0.50 -1.16 22.71
CA ALA A 68 -0.32 -1.17 24.16
C ALA A 68 -1.13 -2.26 24.88
N LYS A 69 -2.35 -2.57 24.41
CA LYS A 69 -3.25 -3.55 25.05
C LYS A 69 -2.93 -5.00 24.67
N HIS A 70 -2.61 -5.27 23.42
CA HIS A 70 -2.45 -6.64 22.92
C HIS A 70 -0.98 -7.08 22.79
N GLY A 71 -0.03 -6.14 22.85
CA GLY A 71 1.34 -6.39 22.40
C GLY A 71 1.38 -6.82 20.93
N LEU A 72 2.53 -7.25 20.43
CA LEU A 72 2.66 -7.89 19.11
C LEU A 72 2.11 -9.34 19.10
N LYS A 73 1.04 -9.62 19.84
CA LYS A 73 0.36 -10.92 19.74
C LYS A 73 -0.43 -10.95 18.45
N VAL A 74 0.19 -11.52 17.42
CA VAL A 74 -0.50 -11.92 16.18
C VAL A 74 -1.53 -12.97 16.58
N ALA A 75 -2.81 -12.58 16.63
CA ALA A 75 -3.91 -13.51 16.73
C ALA A 75 -3.94 -14.33 15.44
N ARG A 76 -3.19 -15.45 15.40
CA ARG A 76 -3.25 -16.45 14.34
C ARG A 76 -4.56 -17.21 14.46
N ASP A 77 -5.66 -16.59 14.03
CA ASP A 77 -6.97 -17.24 13.93
C ASP A 77 -7.52 -17.22 12.49
N GLN A 78 -6.69 -16.88 11.50
CA GLN A 78 -7.09 -17.01 10.10
C GLN A 78 -6.32 -18.16 9.48
N SER A 79 -7.07 -19.18 9.06
CA SER A 79 -6.56 -20.30 8.28
C SER A 79 -6.05 -19.87 6.89
N LEU A 80 -6.12 -18.58 6.54
CA LEU A 80 -5.75 -18.00 5.25
C LEU A 80 -5.08 -16.63 5.46
N ASP A 81 -3.98 -16.41 4.76
CA ASP A 81 -3.21 -15.19 4.82
C ASP A 81 -3.11 -14.57 3.42
N TYR A 82 -3.30 -13.25 3.33
CA TYR A 82 -3.13 -12.50 2.08
C TYR A 82 -2.26 -11.27 2.31
N TYR A 83 -1.01 -11.30 1.84
CA TYR A 83 -0.06 -10.20 1.97
C TYR A 83 0.26 -9.56 0.61
N LEU A 84 0.46 -8.25 0.64
CA LEU A 84 0.89 -7.45 -0.51
C LEU A 84 2.29 -6.89 -0.26
N PHE A 85 3.22 -7.12 -1.18
CA PHE A 85 4.59 -6.62 -1.11
C PHE A 85 4.80 -5.55 -2.17
N VAL A 86 5.17 -4.35 -1.74
CA VAL A 86 5.50 -3.24 -2.63
C VAL A 86 7.00 -3.29 -2.94
N LEU A 87 7.33 -3.72 -4.16
CA LEU A 87 8.70 -3.87 -4.60
C LEU A 87 9.28 -2.51 -5.04
N GLY A 88 10.27 -2.02 -4.31
CA GLY A 88 10.99 -0.78 -4.62
C GLY A 88 12.06 -1.00 -5.69
N SER A 89 12.22 -0.08 -6.63
CA SER A 89 13.15 -0.29 -7.76
C SER A 89 14.61 -0.44 -7.34
N GLY A 90 15.34 -1.37 -7.97
CA GLY A 90 16.76 -1.61 -7.73
C GLY A 90 17.01 -2.41 -6.45
N GLY A 91 17.96 -1.97 -5.62
CA GLY A 91 18.38 -2.69 -4.41
C GLY A 91 17.25 -2.95 -3.40
N HIS A 92 16.25 -2.07 -3.34
CA HIS A 92 15.10 -2.23 -2.44
C HIS A 92 14.27 -3.49 -2.72
N THR A 93 14.12 -3.90 -3.99
CA THR A 93 13.40 -5.15 -4.31
C THR A 93 14.14 -6.34 -3.73
N LYS A 94 15.45 -6.39 -3.91
CA LYS A 94 16.27 -7.47 -3.36
C LYS A 94 16.20 -7.51 -1.84
N GLU A 95 16.31 -6.36 -1.18
CA GLU A 95 16.13 -6.26 0.28
C GLU A 95 14.76 -6.78 0.74
N MET A 96 13.67 -6.40 0.05
CA MET A 96 12.32 -6.88 0.40
C MET A 96 12.19 -8.39 0.22
N LEU A 97 12.63 -8.94 -0.91
CA LEU A 97 12.58 -10.37 -1.17
C LEU A 97 13.45 -11.17 -0.18
N MET A 98 14.61 -10.64 0.21
CA MET A 98 15.46 -11.27 1.23
C MET A 98 14.84 -11.22 2.63
N MET A 99 14.09 -10.16 2.97
CA MET A 99 13.33 -10.11 4.23
C MET A 99 12.18 -11.12 4.27
N MET A 100 11.69 -11.53 3.11
CA MET A 100 10.69 -12.59 2.98
C MET A 100 11.30 -14.00 3.04
N ASP A 101 12.63 -14.12 2.93
CA ASP A 101 13.31 -15.40 2.74
C ASP A 101 13.85 -16.04 4.03
N ASP A 102 12.97 -16.42 4.94
CA ASP A 102 13.32 -17.09 6.19
C ASP A 102 13.50 -18.63 6.06
N GLY A 103 13.43 -19.18 4.85
CA GLY A 103 13.52 -20.62 4.59
C GLY A 103 12.27 -21.41 5.02
N TYR A 104 11.20 -20.71 5.39
CA TYR A 104 9.89 -21.25 5.69
C TYR A 104 9.15 -21.67 4.40
N CYS A 105 8.35 -22.74 4.49
CA CYS A 105 7.76 -23.38 3.30
C CYS A 105 6.29 -23.76 3.45
N LYS A 106 5.66 -23.43 4.58
CA LYS A 106 4.27 -23.79 4.84
C LYS A 106 3.35 -22.66 4.41
N PHE A 107 3.09 -22.59 3.11
CA PHE A 107 2.31 -21.52 2.47
C PHE A 107 0.98 -22.00 1.87
N GLU A 108 0.50 -23.20 2.22
CA GLU A 108 -0.73 -23.83 1.67
C GLU A 108 -1.96 -22.90 1.63
N ASN A 109 -2.08 -21.98 2.58
CA ASN A 109 -3.18 -21.02 2.65
C ASN A 109 -2.74 -19.56 2.54
N PHE A 110 -1.58 -19.33 1.94
CA PHE A 110 -0.95 -18.03 1.86
C PHE A 110 -0.97 -17.50 0.42
N HIS A 111 -1.41 -16.26 0.25
CA HIS A 111 -1.37 -15.56 -1.02
C HIS A 111 -0.43 -14.35 -0.96
N ARG A 112 0.49 -14.27 -1.92
CA ARG A 112 1.45 -13.17 -2.09
C ARG A 112 1.11 -12.37 -3.32
N ARG A 113 0.76 -11.10 -3.15
CA ARG A 113 0.70 -10.16 -4.26
C ARG A 113 1.94 -9.29 -4.29
N TYR A 114 2.53 -9.12 -5.46
CA TYR A 114 3.66 -8.21 -5.66
C TYR A 114 3.21 -7.00 -6.47
N LEU A 115 3.38 -5.82 -5.90
CA LEU A 115 3.14 -4.54 -6.58
C LEU A 115 4.46 -4.02 -7.12
N ILE A 116 4.54 -3.89 -8.45
CA ILE A 116 5.74 -3.52 -9.18
C ILE A 116 5.48 -2.22 -9.93
N SER A 117 6.46 -1.31 -9.93
CA SER A 117 6.33 -0.05 -10.68
C SER A 117 6.50 -0.26 -12.18
N SER A 118 5.85 0.55 -13.00
CA SER A 118 5.96 0.48 -14.45
C SER A 118 7.39 0.71 -14.93
N ASN A 119 7.78 0.00 -16.00
CA ASN A 119 9.14 -0.05 -16.55
C ASN A 119 10.23 -0.59 -15.61
N ASP A 120 9.87 -1.30 -14.53
CA ASP A 120 10.83 -1.95 -13.64
C ASP A 120 10.95 -3.46 -13.91
N ARG A 121 11.57 -3.79 -15.05
CA ARG A 121 11.77 -5.20 -15.47
C ARG A 121 12.68 -5.97 -14.52
N MET A 122 13.65 -5.30 -13.90
CA MET A 122 14.59 -5.91 -12.96
C MET A 122 13.84 -6.44 -11.74
N SER A 123 12.98 -5.62 -11.14
CA SER A 123 12.18 -6.04 -9.98
C SER A 123 11.20 -7.16 -10.33
N LYS A 124 10.65 -7.14 -11.54
CA LYS A 124 9.80 -8.23 -12.05
C LYS A 124 10.58 -9.55 -12.16
N ASN A 125 11.74 -9.54 -12.79
CA ASN A 125 12.56 -10.75 -12.93
C ASN A 125 12.98 -11.30 -11.56
N HIS A 126 13.45 -10.44 -10.64
CA HIS A 126 13.80 -10.89 -9.29
C HIS A 126 12.62 -11.50 -8.52
N CYS A 127 11.41 -10.98 -8.72
CA CYS A 127 10.20 -11.58 -8.15
C CYS A 127 9.91 -12.96 -8.74
N GLU A 128 10.03 -13.12 -10.05
CA GLU A 128 9.83 -14.41 -10.74
C GLU A 128 10.89 -15.44 -10.32
N ASP A 129 12.15 -15.02 -10.23
CA ASP A 129 13.27 -15.84 -9.75
C ASP A 129 13.04 -16.31 -8.31
N TYR A 130 12.64 -15.39 -7.42
CA TYR A 130 12.35 -15.70 -6.01
C TYR A 130 11.23 -16.72 -5.84
N GLU A 131 10.11 -16.57 -6.57
CA GLU A 131 9.00 -17.52 -6.51
C GLU A 131 9.36 -18.88 -7.14
N ALA A 132 10.21 -18.90 -8.17
CA ALA A 132 10.72 -20.14 -8.76
C ALA A 132 11.63 -20.90 -7.77
N GLU A 133 12.54 -20.19 -7.10
CA GLU A 133 13.39 -20.75 -6.04
C GLU A 133 12.56 -21.23 -4.84
N LEU A 134 11.56 -20.44 -4.41
CA LEU A 134 10.66 -20.82 -3.32
C LEU A 134 9.89 -22.10 -3.66
N LYS A 135 9.38 -22.20 -4.89
CA LYS A 135 8.68 -23.39 -5.38
C LYS A 135 9.59 -24.61 -5.35
N ALA A 136 10.80 -24.52 -5.90
CA ALA A 136 11.75 -25.63 -5.90
C ALA A 136 12.11 -26.08 -4.47
N LEU A 137 12.25 -25.13 -3.54
CA LEU A 137 12.57 -25.41 -2.14
C LEU A 137 11.39 -26.07 -1.41
N CYS A 138 10.16 -25.59 -1.63
CA CYS A 138 8.95 -26.21 -1.06
C CYS A 138 8.73 -27.62 -1.63
N GLU A 139 8.92 -27.81 -2.94
CA GLU A 139 8.85 -29.13 -3.59
C GLU A 139 9.87 -30.10 -3.01
N ALA A 140 11.12 -29.66 -2.78
CA ALA A 140 12.16 -30.47 -2.14
C ALA A 140 11.81 -30.89 -0.70
N LYS A 141 11.00 -30.08 0.01
CA LYS A 141 10.50 -30.39 1.35
C LYS A 141 9.13 -31.08 1.38
N GLY A 142 8.49 -31.25 0.22
CA GLY A 142 7.14 -31.84 0.09
C GLY A 142 6.01 -30.93 0.58
N GLU A 143 6.21 -29.61 0.59
CA GLU A 143 5.25 -28.60 1.07
C GLU A 143 4.70 -27.75 -0.10
N ASP A 144 3.56 -27.09 0.09
CA ASP A 144 2.96 -26.20 -0.92
C ASP A 144 3.50 -24.77 -0.79
N PRO A 145 4.11 -24.18 -1.86
CA PRO A 145 4.57 -22.78 -1.86
C PRO A 145 3.42 -21.76 -1.80
N GLY A 146 2.16 -22.18 -1.94
CA GLY A 146 1.01 -21.29 -1.94
C GLY A 146 0.81 -20.61 -3.30
N THR A 147 0.07 -19.49 -3.29
CA THR A 147 -0.28 -18.80 -4.54
C THR A 147 0.29 -17.39 -4.59
N TRP A 148 0.61 -16.90 -5.78
CA TRP A 148 1.09 -15.54 -5.95
C TRP A 148 0.57 -14.89 -7.24
N ASP A 149 0.56 -13.56 -7.25
CA ASP A 149 0.31 -12.76 -8.45
C ASP A 149 1.17 -11.48 -8.44
N SER A 150 1.34 -10.86 -9.61
CA SER A 150 2.02 -9.58 -9.73
C SER A 150 1.14 -8.55 -10.43
N CYS A 151 1.18 -7.32 -9.92
CA CYS A 151 0.42 -6.18 -10.43
C CYS A 151 1.38 -5.05 -10.77
N ILE A 152 1.19 -4.44 -11.93
CA ILE A 152 2.00 -3.31 -12.39
C ILE A 152 1.23 -2.02 -12.15
N VAL A 153 1.85 -1.05 -11.48
CA VAL A 153 1.28 0.30 -11.27
C VAL A 153 2.13 1.35 -11.96
N THR A 154 1.52 2.47 -12.35
CA THR A 154 2.29 3.60 -12.88
C THR A 154 3.32 4.07 -11.86
N ARG A 155 4.56 4.23 -12.33
CA ARG A 155 5.67 4.74 -11.51
C ARG A 155 5.39 6.17 -11.05
N ALA A 156 5.46 6.37 -9.74
CA ALA A 156 5.31 7.66 -9.06
C ALA A 156 6.12 8.82 -9.68
N ARG A 157 7.41 8.56 -9.94
CA ARG A 157 8.34 9.48 -10.59
C ARG A 157 9.31 8.71 -11.48
N GLY A 158 9.39 9.10 -12.75
CA GLY A 158 10.40 8.61 -13.69
C GLY A 158 11.81 9.10 -13.34
N VAL A 159 12.81 8.33 -13.75
CA VAL A 159 14.21 8.80 -13.70
C VAL A 159 14.36 9.92 -14.73
N HIS A 160 15.03 11.03 -14.36
CA HIS A 160 15.15 12.26 -15.18
C HIS A 160 13.84 13.05 -15.40
N GLN A 161 12.76 12.71 -14.69
CA GLN A 161 11.54 13.50 -14.76
C GLN A 161 11.70 14.85 -14.03
N PRO A 162 11.30 15.98 -14.63
CA PRO A 162 11.35 17.27 -13.95
C PRO A 162 10.34 17.32 -12.79
N LEU A 163 10.69 18.02 -11.71
CA LEU A 163 9.88 18.05 -10.48
C LEU A 163 8.45 18.57 -10.69
N TRP A 164 8.23 19.47 -11.66
CA TRP A 164 6.92 20.05 -11.93
C TRP A 164 5.92 19.07 -12.54
N SER A 165 6.38 18.03 -13.26
CA SER A 165 5.50 16.99 -13.82
C SER A 165 5.29 15.83 -12.84
N THR A 166 6.01 15.81 -11.72
CA THR A 166 5.90 14.77 -10.70
C THR A 166 4.51 14.69 -10.06
N PRO A 167 3.78 15.80 -9.77
CA PRO A 167 2.45 15.73 -9.18
C PRO A 167 1.42 14.99 -10.05
N SER A 168 1.47 15.14 -11.37
CA SER A 168 0.52 14.46 -12.26
C SER A 168 0.80 12.96 -12.34
N THR A 169 2.07 12.55 -12.46
CA THR A 169 2.44 11.13 -12.44
C THR A 169 2.22 10.49 -11.07
N ALA A 170 2.41 11.24 -9.98
CA ALA A 170 2.09 10.82 -8.64
C ALA A 170 0.58 10.54 -8.47
N LEU A 171 -0.28 11.44 -8.98
CA LEU A 171 -1.72 11.24 -8.94
C LEU A 171 -2.15 10.01 -9.75
N LEU A 172 -1.61 9.83 -10.96
CA LEU A 172 -1.87 8.64 -11.76
C LEU A 172 -1.41 7.36 -11.05
N SER A 173 -0.26 7.38 -10.40
CA SER A 173 0.24 6.28 -9.58
C SER A 173 -0.75 5.92 -8.46
N ILE A 174 -1.25 6.92 -7.73
CA ILE A 174 -2.27 6.71 -6.68
C ILE A 174 -3.55 6.12 -7.26
N LEU A 175 -4.02 6.61 -8.40
CA LEU A 175 -5.22 6.10 -9.05
C LEU A 175 -5.08 4.65 -9.50
N ASP A 176 -3.91 4.26 -10.01
CA ASP A 176 -3.61 2.88 -10.39
C ASP A 176 -3.46 1.93 -9.18
N ILE A 177 -3.08 2.45 -8.01
CA ILE A 177 -2.93 1.65 -6.79
C ILE A 177 -4.30 1.18 -6.26
N PHE A 178 -5.36 2.00 -6.38
CA PHE A 178 -6.69 1.64 -5.84
C PHE A 178 -7.25 0.33 -6.41
N PRO A 179 -7.27 0.09 -7.74
CA PRO A 179 -7.65 -1.20 -8.30
C PRO A 179 -6.84 -2.38 -7.74
N VAL A 180 -5.53 -2.21 -7.51
CA VAL A 180 -4.67 -3.28 -6.99
C VAL A 180 -5.01 -3.61 -5.53
N LEU A 181 -5.42 -2.62 -4.74
CA LEU A 181 -5.83 -2.80 -3.34
C LEU A 181 -7.23 -3.41 -3.21
N TRP A 182 -8.14 -3.13 -4.15
CA TRP A 182 -9.54 -3.56 -4.07
C TRP A 182 -9.89 -4.80 -4.89
N THR A 183 -9.05 -5.19 -5.86
CA THR A 183 -9.31 -6.37 -6.70
C THR A 183 -8.78 -7.62 -6.00
N PRO A 184 -9.63 -8.51 -5.47
CA PRO A 184 -9.14 -9.73 -4.84
C PRO A 184 -8.49 -10.65 -5.88
N PRO A 185 -7.55 -11.52 -5.46
CA PRO A 185 -7.00 -12.53 -6.33
C PRO A 185 -8.06 -13.57 -6.75
N ALA A 186 -7.95 -14.11 -7.96
CA ALA A 186 -8.88 -15.10 -8.50
C ALA A 186 -8.61 -16.53 -7.96
N ASN A 187 -8.43 -16.67 -6.65
CA ASN A 187 -8.12 -17.92 -5.96
C ASN A 187 -9.02 -18.11 -4.72
N LYS A 188 -8.86 -19.25 -4.01
CA LYS A 188 -9.62 -19.54 -2.79
C LYS A 188 -9.45 -18.45 -1.71
N VAL A 189 -8.26 -17.85 -1.62
CA VAL A 189 -7.93 -16.78 -0.68
C VAL A 189 -8.74 -15.54 -1.00
N GLY A 190 -8.76 -15.07 -2.24
CA GLY A 190 -9.53 -13.90 -2.67
C GLY A 190 -11.05 -14.09 -2.63
N GLY A 191 -11.52 -15.35 -2.68
CA GLY A 191 -12.91 -15.68 -2.40
C GLY A 191 -13.34 -15.44 -0.94
N ARG A 192 -12.40 -15.39 0.01
CA ARG A 192 -12.68 -15.11 1.44
C ARG A 192 -12.16 -13.76 1.91
N LEU A 193 -11.00 -13.33 1.41
CA LEU A 193 -10.33 -12.09 1.75
C LEU A 193 -10.41 -11.12 0.57
N CYS A 194 -11.31 -10.13 0.67
CA CYS A 194 -11.45 -9.10 -0.36
C CYS A 194 -10.26 -8.15 -0.42
N TYR A 195 -9.52 -8.03 0.68
CA TYR A 195 -8.41 -7.09 0.83
C TYR A 195 -7.18 -7.79 1.42
N PRO A 196 -5.96 -7.31 1.12
CA PRO A 196 -4.76 -7.74 1.83
C PRO A 196 -4.91 -7.49 3.33
N THR A 197 -4.46 -8.44 4.15
CA THR A 197 -4.38 -8.28 5.60
C THR A 197 -3.21 -7.37 5.97
N HIS A 198 -2.05 -7.60 5.35
CA HIS A 198 -0.81 -6.83 5.57
C HIS A 198 -0.23 -6.37 4.23
N ILE A 199 0.39 -5.19 4.27
CA ILE A 199 1.05 -4.57 3.13
C ILE A 199 2.45 -4.15 3.57
N PHE A 200 3.49 -4.67 2.93
CA PHE A 200 4.87 -4.39 3.29
C PHE A 200 5.54 -3.51 2.24
N SER A 201 6.33 -2.52 2.69
CA SER A 201 7.14 -1.71 1.80
C SER A 201 8.43 -1.25 2.49
N ASN A 202 9.54 -1.28 1.76
CA ASN A 202 10.81 -0.63 2.12
C ASN A 202 11.20 0.46 1.10
N GLY A 203 10.50 0.52 -0.03
CA GLY A 203 10.86 1.36 -1.16
C GLY A 203 10.40 2.81 -1.03
N PRO A 204 11.06 3.74 -1.74
CA PRO A 204 10.66 5.15 -1.77
C PRO A 204 9.43 5.36 -2.66
N ALA A 205 8.85 6.58 -2.61
CA ALA A 205 7.82 7.14 -3.51
C ALA A 205 6.58 6.26 -3.74
N THR A 206 6.66 5.19 -4.55
CA THR A 206 5.56 4.22 -4.74
C THR A 206 5.13 3.63 -3.40
N GLY A 207 6.07 3.25 -2.53
CA GLY A 207 5.76 2.78 -1.17
C GLY A 207 4.99 3.81 -0.35
N PHE A 208 5.39 5.07 -0.44
CA PHE A 208 4.69 6.18 0.21
C PHE A 208 3.25 6.35 -0.31
N PHE A 209 3.05 6.30 -1.63
CA PHE A 209 1.72 6.44 -2.22
C PHE A 209 0.81 5.26 -1.95
N VAL A 210 1.34 4.04 -1.84
CA VAL A 210 0.54 2.90 -1.37
C VAL A 210 0.10 3.11 0.08
N GLY A 211 1.01 3.52 0.97
CA GLY A 211 0.66 3.84 2.35
C GLY A 211 -0.37 4.97 2.47
N LEU A 212 -0.24 6.01 1.65
CA LEU A 212 -1.22 7.10 1.56
C LEU A 212 -2.58 6.61 1.06
N ALA A 213 -2.62 5.80 0.00
CA ALA A 213 -3.86 5.25 -0.54
C ALA A 213 -4.59 4.39 0.51
N VAL A 214 -3.86 3.49 1.19
CA VAL A 214 -4.40 2.68 2.30
C VAL A 214 -4.95 3.55 3.42
N HIS A 215 -4.22 4.60 3.81
CA HIS A 215 -4.67 5.52 4.84
C HIS A 215 -5.96 6.24 4.44
N LEU A 216 -6.07 6.70 3.18
CA LEU A 216 -7.29 7.32 2.66
C LEU A 216 -8.47 6.35 2.65
N LEU A 217 -8.26 5.08 2.30
CA LEU A 217 -9.30 4.05 2.35
C LEU A 217 -9.85 3.84 3.77
N LYS A 218 -8.97 3.79 4.77
CA LYS A 218 -9.36 3.67 6.19
C LYS A 218 -10.01 4.94 6.73
N MET A 219 -9.54 6.10 6.27
CA MET A 219 -10.04 7.42 6.65
C MET A 219 -11.51 7.63 6.25
N PHE A 220 -11.89 7.18 5.05
CA PHE A 220 -13.26 7.26 4.54
C PHE A 220 -14.12 6.02 4.82
N TYR A 221 -13.68 5.12 5.71
CA TYR A 221 -14.40 3.90 6.08
C TYR A 221 -14.68 2.90 4.93
N TYR A 222 -13.93 2.98 3.83
CA TYR A 222 -14.04 2.00 2.75
C TYR A 222 -13.46 0.63 3.15
N VAL A 223 -12.42 0.64 4.00
CA VAL A 223 -11.75 -0.56 4.48
C VAL A 223 -11.72 -0.51 6.01
N PRO A 224 -12.06 -1.61 6.72
CA PRO A 224 -11.93 -1.67 8.17
C PRO A 224 -10.48 -1.47 8.63
N GLU A 225 -10.28 -0.91 9.82
CA GLU A 225 -8.95 -0.59 10.34
C GLU A 225 -8.04 -1.84 10.53
N ASP A 226 -8.65 -3.03 10.68
CA ASP A 226 -7.96 -4.30 10.91
C ASP A 226 -7.40 -4.95 9.64
N TYR A 227 -7.78 -4.47 8.45
CA TYR A 227 -7.24 -4.92 7.16
C TYR A 227 -6.28 -3.90 6.58
N MET A 228 -5.51 -4.31 5.56
CA MET A 228 -4.49 -3.49 4.92
C MET A 228 -3.55 -2.84 5.94
N GLN A 229 -3.06 -3.60 6.92
CA GLN A 229 -2.09 -3.10 7.88
C GLN A 229 -0.80 -2.77 7.12
N PHE A 230 -0.53 -1.47 6.96
CA PHE A 230 0.62 -0.99 6.19
C PHE A 230 1.86 -0.93 7.08
N VAL A 231 2.82 -1.79 6.76
CA VAL A 231 4.11 -1.94 7.44
C VAL A 231 5.19 -1.32 6.56
N TYR A 232 5.79 -0.24 7.06
CA TYR A 232 6.96 0.36 6.41
C TYR A 232 8.23 -0.04 7.16
N ILE A 233 9.21 -0.57 6.42
CA ILE A 233 10.50 -1.00 6.95
C ILE A 233 11.59 -0.12 6.36
N GLU A 234 12.21 0.72 7.17
CA GLU A 234 13.43 1.43 6.78
C GLU A 234 14.61 0.46 6.86
N SER A 235 15.16 0.11 5.70
CA SER A 235 16.20 -0.91 5.58
C SER A 235 17.60 -0.39 5.93
N TRP A 236 18.57 -1.31 6.05
CA TRP A 236 19.99 -1.03 6.29
C TRP A 236 20.67 -0.09 5.27
N ALA A 237 20.00 0.27 4.17
CA ALA A 237 20.47 1.32 3.26
C ALA A 237 20.71 2.67 3.97
N ARG A 238 20.16 2.87 5.18
CA ARG A 238 20.31 4.07 5.98
C ARG A 238 20.81 3.78 7.40
N ILE A 239 22.06 4.19 7.66
CA ILE A 239 22.74 3.94 8.94
C ILE A 239 22.77 5.14 9.91
N SER A 240 22.46 6.35 9.44
CA SER A 240 22.64 7.59 10.23
C SER A 240 21.37 8.42 10.43
N THR A 241 20.47 8.38 9.46
CA THR A 241 19.20 9.12 9.46
C THR A 241 18.15 8.40 8.64
N LEU A 242 16.87 8.57 9.00
CA LEU A 242 15.75 8.09 8.20
C LEU A 242 15.79 8.65 6.78
N SER A 243 15.33 7.84 5.82
CA SER A 243 15.09 8.32 4.46
C SER A 243 14.00 9.41 4.45
N LEU A 244 13.85 10.13 3.34
CA LEU A 244 12.76 11.08 3.21
C LEU A 244 11.39 10.40 3.42
N THR A 245 11.20 9.21 2.84
CA THR A 245 9.99 8.40 3.01
C THR A 245 9.80 7.96 4.45
N GLY A 246 10.86 7.48 5.12
CA GLY A 246 10.82 7.12 6.54
C GLY A 246 10.48 8.31 7.44
N LYS A 247 11.05 9.49 7.18
CA LYS A 247 10.67 10.73 7.87
C LYS A 247 9.20 11.08 7.66
N LEU A 248 8.70 10.95 6.42
CA LEU A 248 7.29 11.20 6.13
C LEU A 248 6.40 10.25 6.94
N PHE A 249 6.66 8.94 6.91
CA PHE A 249 5.86 7.99 7.69
C PHE A 249 5.95 8.23 9.20
N HIS A 250 7.15 8.52 9.71
CA HIS A 250 7.39 8.82 11.12
C HIS A 250 6.59 10.04 11.59
N TYR A 251 6.63 11.16 10.85
CA TYR A 251 5.96 12.39 11.28
C TYR A 251 4.47 12.42 10.97
N THR A 252 4.03 11.75 9.90
CA THR A 252 2.62 11.78 9.48
C THR A 252 1.78 10.69 10.11
N GLY A 253 2.38 9.63 10.66
CA GLY A 253 1.63 8.49 11.22
C GLY A 253 0.77 7.74 10.19
N LEU A 254 1.10 7.87 8.89
CA LEU A 254 0.35 7.21 7.83
C LEU A 254 0.48 5.68 7.89
N ALA A 255 1.69 5.18 8.16
CA ALA A 255 1.95 3.75 8.34
C ALA A 255 1.28 3.24 9.63
N ASP A 256 0.72 2.02 9.56
CA ASP A 256 0.17 1.36 10.75
C ASP A 256 1.31 0.89 11.66
N ILE A 257 2.38 0.34 11.06
CA ILE A 257 3.58 -0.12 11.74
C ILE A 257 4.79 0.48 11.01
N PHE A 258 5.68 1.10 11.76
CA PHE A 258 6.92 1.67 11.22
C PHE A 258 8.11 1.04 11.95
N LEU A 259 8.99 0.40 11.19
CA LEU A 259 10.14 -0.33 11.71
C LEU A 259 11.42 0.20 11.08
N VAL A 260 12.49 0.19 11.86
CA VAL A 260 13.83 0.59 11.41
C VAL A 260 14.79 -0.56 11.73
N GLN A 261 15.57 -1.01 10.75
CA GLN A 261 16.51 -2.12 10.97
C GLN A 261 17.79 -1.69 11.71
N HIS A 262 18.25 -0.46 11.51
CA HIS A 262 19.47 0.04 12.16
C HIS A 262 19.18 0.53 13.58
N GLU A 263 19.81 -0.09 14.57
CA GLU A 263 19.58 0.17 16.00
C GLU A 263 19.78 1.64 16.38
N ASP A 264 20.91 2.27 16.00
CA ASP A 264 21.17 3.67 16.35
C ASP A 264 20.13 4.63 15.77
N VAL A 265 19.57 4.31 14.59
CA VAL A 265 18.55 5.13 13.95
C VAL A 265 17.21 4.90 14.65
N ALA A 266 16.87 3.66 14.95
CA ALA A 266 15.67 3.31 15.72
C ALA A 266 15.67 4.04 17.08
N ALA A 267 16.79 3.99 17.81
CA ALA A 267 16.96 4.67 19.10
C ALA A 267 16.87 6.21 18.95
N LYS A 268 17.54 6.79 17.95
CA LYS A 268 17.54 8.24 17.69
C LYS A 268 16.15 8.81 17.41
N TYR A 269 15.29 8.05 16.74
CA TYR A 269 13.94 8.46 16.38
C TYR A 269 12.86 7.86 17.30
N ASN A 270 13.26 7.12 18.35
CA ASN A 270 12.37 6.41 19.27
C ASN A 270 11.31 5.55 18.54
N VAL A 271 11.80 4.69 17.65
CA VAL A 271 11.00 3.78 16.81
C VAL A 271 11.42 2.35 17.12
N ASP A 272 10.51 1.40 16.89
CA ASP A 272 10.80 -0.03 17.07
C ASP A 272 11.92 -0.50 16.13
N ASN A 273 12.91 -1.18 16.73
CA ASN A 273 13.98 -1.81 16.00
C ASN A 273 13.52 -3.16 15.44
N ALA A 274 13.55 -3.28 14.12
CA ALA A 274 13.24 -4.53 13.42
C ALA A 274 14.36 -5.58 13.55
N GLY A 275 15.58 -5.15 13.84
CA GLY A 275 16.78 -5.99 13.84
C GLY A 275 17.17 -6.47 12.45
N GLU A 276 18.02 -7.49 12.41
CA GLU A 276 18.45 -8.14 11.17
C GLU A 276 17.33 -9.06 10.65
N MET A 277 16.51 -8.54 9.73
CA MET A 277 15.46 -9.32 9.06
C MET A 277 15.95 -10.00 7.77
N VAL A 278 17.24 -9.90 7.44
CA VAL A 278 17.80 -10.51 6.22
C VAL A 278 18.23 -11.93 6.53
N PHE A 279 17.34 -12.89 6.30
CA PHE A 279 17.67 -14.30 6.46
C PHE A 279 18.30 -14.79 5.15
N ASN A 280 19.62 -14.99 5.12
CA ASN A 280 20.29 -15.65 3.99
C ASN A 280 20.11 -17.18 4.05
N SER A 281 18.88 -17.65 4.32
CA SER A 281 18.61 -19.07 4.54
C SER A 281 18.89 -19.95 3.31
N ARG A 282 18.88 -19.35 2.10
CA ARG A 282 19.06 -20.04 0.81
C ARG A 282 20.42 -19.85 0.14
N ARG A 283 21.40 -19.17 0.77
CA ARG A 283 22.74 -19.10 0.17
C ARG A 283 23.43 -20.46 0.33
N PRO A 284 23.90 -21.11 -0.76
CA PRO A 284 24.88 -22.17 -0.60
C PRO A 284 26.14 -21.57 0.06
N GLU A 285 26.70 -22.28 1.05
CA GLU A 285 27.98 -21.92 1.68
C GLU A 285 29.12 -21.80 0.66
#